data_AF-A0A2E7D5K1-F1
#
_entry.id   AF-A0A2E7D5K1-F1
#
_cell.length_a   1.000
_cell.length_b   1.000
_cell.length_c   1.000
_cell.angle_alpha   90.00
_cell.angle_beta   90.00
_cell.angle_gamma   90.00
#
_symmetry.space_group_name_H-M   'P 1'
#
loop_
_entity.id
_entity.type
_entity.pdbx_description
1 polymer ?
#
loop_
_entity_poly.entity_id
_entity_poly.type
_entity_poly.pdbx_seq_one_letter_code
_entity_poly.pdbx_strand_id
1 'polypeptide(L)'
;MPVSPTTQTEVVERCKKVMAHAWMVRTFIKHSEEAEDFPELMGIVRGVFDTARALDSRGDDPAGYLHMLRKKISKLRKATEQFRTDALNASAHMNFEQSVISIEACVEELEYLLSLASDLPTPTDAS
;
A
#
# COMPACT_ATOMS: atom_id res chain seq x y z
N MET A 1 -2.76 18.51 -13.92
CA MET A 1 -2.65 17.06 -13.77
C MET A 1 -1.27 16.75 -13.23
N PRO A 2 -1.09 15.81 -12.28
CA PRO A 2 0.25 15.35 -11.93
C PRO A 2 0.93 14.79 -13.18
N VAL A 3 2.20 15.09 -13.36
CA VAL A 3 3.01 14.60 -14.50
C VAL A 3 3.16 13.09 -14.35
N SER A 4 2.94 12.34 -15.42
CA SER A 4 3.17 10.89 -15.42
C SER A 4 4.66 10.60 -15.18
N PRO A 5 5.01 9.66 -14.29
CA PRO A 5 6.40 9.24 -14.11
C PRO A 5 7.02 8.78 -15.44
N THR A 6 8.26 9.21 -15.67
CA THR A 6 9.07 8.88 -16.84
C THR A 6 10.27 8.00 -16.50
N THR A 7 10.56 7.81 -15.20
CA THR A 7 11.62 6.93 -14.71
C THR A 7 11.12 6.03 -13.58
N GLN A 8 11.80 4.90 -13.36
CA GLN A 8 11.49 4.01 -12.22
C GLN A 8 11.69 4.71 -10.86
N THR A 9 12.64 5.65 -10.75
CA THR A 9 12.85 6.44 -9.54
C THR A 9 11.62 7.29 -9.21
N GLU A 10 11.05 7.97 -10.19
CA GLU A 10 9.82 8.76 -10.00
C GLU A 10 8.63 7.88 -9.60
N VAL A 11 8.54 6.67 -10.15
CA VAL A 11 7.53 5.69 -9.73
C VAL A 11 7.71 5.31 -8.26
N VAL A 12 8.95 5.01 -7.84
CA VAL A 12 9.24 4.67 -6.44
C VAL A 12 8.87 5.81 -5.49
N GLU A 13 9.19 7.04 -5.84
CA GLU A 13 8.79 8.21 -5.03
C GLU A 13 7.26 8.35 -4.93
N ARG A 14 6.52 8.00 -5.98
CA ARG A 14 5.06 7.98 -5.94
C ARG A 14 4.55 6.82 -5.08
N CYS A 15 5.14 5.63 -5.18
CA CYS A 15 4.82 4.50 -4.30
C CYS A 15 5.05 4.84 -2.82
N LYS A 16 6.12 5.56 -2.47
CA LYS A 16 6.39 6.01 -1.09
C LYS A 16 5.26 6.89 -0.55
N LYS A 17 4.74 7.82 -1.37
CA LYS A 17 3.58 8.66 -1.01
C LYS A 17 2.33 7.82 -0.77
N VAL A 18 2.05 6.86 -1.65
CA VAL A 18 0.89 5.95 -1.51
C VAL A 18 1.01 5.11 -0.24
N MET A 19 2.21 4.57 0.05
CA MET A 19 2.46 3.82 1.28
C MET A 19 2.31 4.69 2.53
N ALA A 20 2.59 5.99 2.47
CA ALA A 20 2.32 6.90 3.58
C ALA A 20 0.81 7.03 3.85
N HIS A 21 -0.03 7.06 2.81
CA HIS A 21 -1.49 7.04 2.98
C HIS A 21 -1.97 5.70 3.57
N ALA A 22 -1.46 4.58 3.09
CA ALA A 22 -1.75 3.26 3.68
C ALA A 22 -1.33 3.19 5.16
N TRP A 23 -0.24 3.86 5.54
CA TRP A 23 0.21 3.93 6.92
C TRP A 23 -0.76 4.69 7.84
N MET A 24 -1.47 5.69 7.31
CA MET A 24 -2.51 6.39 8.07
C MET A 24 -3.68 5.47 8.39
N VAL A 25 -4.15 4.68 7.42
CA VAL A 25 -5.20 3.66 7.65
C VAL A 25 -4.73 2.65 8.70
N ARG A 26 -3.51 2.13 8.55
CA ARG A 26 -2.91 1.22 9.54
C ARG A 26 -2.92 1.83 10.95
N THR A 27 -2.53 3.10 11.07
CA THR A 27 -2.42 3.77 12.37
C THR A 27 -3.80 3.94 13.00
N PHE A 28 -4.80 4.36 12.22
CA PHE A 28 -6.19 4.44 12.66
C PHE A 28 -6.69 3.09 13.19
N ILE A 29 -6.62 2.03 12.38
CA ILE A 29 -7.15 0.71 12.75
C ILE A 29 -6.40 0.09 13.93
N LYS A 30 -5.07 0.27 14.02
CA LYS A 30 -4.30 -0.26 15.15
C LYS A 30 -4.73 0.35 16.49
N HIS A 31 -5.25 1.56 16.47
CA HIS A 31 -5.57 2.34 17.67
C HIS A 31 -7.08 2.58 17.84
N SER A 32 -7.92 1.95 17.03
CA SER A 32 -9.37 1.97 17.21
C SER A 32 -9.78 1.06 18.36
N GLU A 33 -10.78 1.45 19.14
CA GLU A 33 -11.33 0.64 20.23
C GLU A 33 -11.88 -0.69 19.70
N GLU A 34 -12.45 -0.70 18.49
CA GLU A 34 -12.97 -1.91 17.85
C GLU A 34 -11.89 -2.97 17.59
N ALA A 35 -10.60 -2.61 17.55
CA ALA A 35 -9.53 -3.59 17.36
C ALA A 35 -9.33 -4.51 18.59
N GLU A 36 -9.84 -4.13 19.77
CA GLU A 36 -9.81 -4.96 20.97
C GLU A 36 -10.84 -6.09 20.88
N ASP A 37 -12.03 -5.79 20.38
CA ASP A 37 -13.15 -6.74 20.25
C ASP A 37 -13.16 -7.50 18.92
N PHE A 38 -12.54 -6.94 17.87
CA PHE A 38 -12.47 -7.51 16.52
C PHE A 38 -11.00 -7.69 16.07
N PRO A 39 -10.30 -8.72 16.57
CA PRO A 39 -8.88 -8.95 16.26
C PRO A 39 -8.59 -9.20 14.78
N GLU A 40 -9.60 -9.55 13.98
CA GLU A 40 -9.54 -9.71 12.53
C GLU A 40 -9.09 -8.41 11.83
N LEU A 41 -9.46 -7.24 12.37
CA LEU A 41 -9.02 -5.93 11.89
C LEU A 41 -7.49 -5.79 11.85
N MET A 42 -6.77 -6.54 12.71
CA MET A 42 -5.31 -6.54 12.71
C MET A 42 -4.70 -7.19 11.45
N GLY A 43 -5.51 -7.82 10.60
CA GLY A 43 -5.12 -8.31 9.28
C GLY A 43 -4.52 -7.20 8.40
N ILE A 44 -5.23 -6.07 8.24
CA ILE A 44 -4.73 -4.97 7.42
C ILE A 44 -3.55 -4.25 8.07
N VAL A 45 -3.55 -4.13 9.40
CA VAL A 45 -2.46 -3.50 10.17
C VAL A 45 -1.14 -4.22 9.93
N ARG A 46 -1.17 -5.56 9.95
CA ARG A 46 -0.02 -6.42 9.63
C ARG A 46 0.35 -6.35 8.15
N GLY A 47 -0.64 -6.43 7.25
CA GLY A 47 -0.43 -6.36 5.80
C GLY A 47 0.30 -5.09 5.35
N VAL A 48 -0.13 -3.93 5.85
CA VAL A 48 0.53 -2.63 5.58
C VAL A 48 1.92 -2.58 6.20
N PHE A 49 2.08 -3.02 7.45
CA PHE A 49 3.38 -3.04 8.13
C PHE A 49 4.42 -3.88 7.39
N ASP A 50 4.08 -5.13 7.06
CA ASP A 50 4.97 -6.08 6.40
C ASP A 50 5.35 -5.63 4.99
N THR A 51 4.45 -4.92 4.32
CA THR A 51 4.72 -4.33 3.00
C THR A 51 5.65 -3.14 3.13
N ALA A 52 5.32 -2.16 3.97
CA ALA A 52 6.15 -0.98 4.21
C ALA A 52 7.57 -1.37 4.63
N ARG A 53 7.70 -2.29 5.60
CA ARG A 53 9.01 -2.73 6.11
C ARG A 53 9.87 -3.40 5.04
N ALA A 54 9.26 -4.18 4.14
CA ALA A 54 9.97 -4.83 3.04
C ALA A 54 10.46 -3.83 1.99
N LEU A 55 9.67 -2.80 1.71
CA LEU A 55 9.99 -1.76 0.73
C LEU A 55 11.06 -0.79 1.24
N ASP A 56 10.99 -0.41 2.51
CA ASP A 56 11.94 0.51 3.15
C ASP A 56 13.39 0.00 3.06
N SER A 57 13.60 -1.31 3.12
CA SER A 57 14.91 -1.95 2.94
C SER A 57 15.53 -1.80 1.53
N ARG A 58 14.82 -1.17 0.58
CA ARG A 58 15.21 -1.01 -0.83
C ARG A 58 15.14 0.45 -1.30
N GLY A 59 15.08 1.41 -0.38
CA GLY A 59 14.83 2.83 -0.70
C GLY A 59 15.77 3.46 -1.74
N ASP A 60 17.01 2.97 -1.82
CA ASP A 60 18.07 3.46 -2.71
C ASP A 60 18.25 2.61 -3.99
N ASP A 61 17.46 1.54 -4.16
CA ASP A 61 17.50 0.62 -5.30
C ASP A 61 16.11 0.56 -5.96
N PRO A 62 15.82 1.44 -6.95
CA PRO A 62 14.49 1.52 -7.55
C PRO A 62 14.02 0.21 -8.17
N ALA A 63 14.90 -0.51 -8.87
CA ALA A 63 14.57 -1.79 -9.48
C ALA A 63 14.27 -2.86 -8.41
N GLY A 64 15.08 -2.94 -7.36
CA GLY A 64 14.85 -3.83 -6.23
C GLY A 64 13.60 -3.49 -5.43
N TYR A 65 13.28 -2.21 -5.28
CA TYR A 65 12.04 -1.73 -4.66
C TYR A 65 10.83 -2.23 -5.43
N LEU A 66 10.78 -1.98 -6.74
CA LEU A 66 9.66 -2.38 -7.60
C LEU A 66 9.51 -3.90 -7.68
N HIS A 67 10.62 -4.64 -7.72
CA HIS A 67 10.58 -6.11 -7.64
C HIS A 67 10.01 -6.59 -6.31
N MET A 68 10.39 -5.96 -5.20
CA MET A 68 9.83 -6.30 -3.88
C MET A 68 8.35 -5.95 -3.79
N LEU A 69 7.93 -4.79 -4.29
CA LEU A 69 6.53 -4.37 -4.35
C LEU A 69 5.70 -5.40 -5.14
N ARG A 70 6.17 -5.84 -6.31
CA ARG A 70 5.51 -6.88 -7.12
C ARG A 70 5.30 -8.20 -6.35
N LYS A 71 6.24 -8.57 -5.47
CA LYS A 71 6.09 -9.77 -4.61
C LYS A 71 5.11 -9.58 -3.46
N LYS A 72 4.95 -8.34 -2.98
CA LYS A 72 4.12 -8.03 -1.80
C LYS A 72 2.69 -7.64 -2.15
N ILE A 73 2.47 -7.03 -3.32
CA ILE A 73 1.18 -6.43 -3.71
C ILE A 73 0.02 -7.42 -3.64
N SER A 74 0.22 -8.66 -4.10
CA SER A 74 -0.81 -9.71 -4.02
C SER A 74 -1.26 -10.02 -2.59
N LYS A 75 -0.33 -9.97 -1.61
CA LYS A 75 -0.68 -10.19 -0.20
C LYS A 75 -1.36 -8.97 0.40
N LEU A 76 -0.92 -7.75 0.06
CA LEU A 76 -1.56 -6.52 0.50
C LEU A 76 -3.00 -6.41 -0.03
N ARG A 77 -3.21 -6.77 -1.30
CA ARG A 77 -4.55 -6.84 -1.91
C ARG A 77 -5.47 -7.81 -1.15
N LYS A 78 -5.01 -9.02 -0.85
CA LYS A 78 -5.80 -9.99 -0.06
C LYS A 78 -6.13 -9.47 1.34
N ALA A 79 -5.19 -8.81 2.01
CA ALA A 79 -5.44 -8.21 3.32
C ALA A 79 -6.49 -7.07 3.23
N THR A 80 -6.48 -6.32 2.13
CA THR A 80 -7.44 -5.25 1.84
C THR A 80 -8.84 -5.80 1.56
N GLU A 81 -8.94 -6.84 0.73
CA GLU A 81 -10.20 -7.56 0.43
C GLU A 81 -10.83 -8.13 1.71
N GLN A 82 -10.02 -8.73 2.59
CA GLN A 82 -10.49 -9.25 3.87
C GLN A 82 -10.94 -8.11 4.81
N PHE A 83 -10.15 -7.04 4.89
CA PHE A 83 -10.46 -5.88 5.72
C PHE A 83 -11.79 -5.21 5.34
N ARG A 84 -12.15 -5.18 4.06
CA ARG A 84 -13.48 -4.71 3.62
C ARG A 84 -14.62 -5.44 4.33
N THR A 85 -14.48 -6.75 4.50
CA THR A 85 -15.48 -7.60 5.19
C THR A 85 -15.41 -7.37 6.69
N ASP A 86 -14.21 -7.38 7.26
CA ASP A 86 -14.00 -7.26 8.71
C ASP A 86 -14.43 -5.89 9.24
N ALA A 87 -14.13 -4.81 8.52
CA ALA A 87 -14.50 -3.45 8.89
C ALA A 87 -16.01 -3.27 9.00
N LEU A 88 -16.79 -3.84 8.06
CA LEU A 88 -18.26 -3.79 8.10
C LEU A 88 -18.84 -4.58 9.28
N ASN A 89 -18.19 -5.67 9.67
CA ASN A 89 -18.60 -6.47 10.83
C ASN A 89 -18.23 -5.80 12.15
N ALA A 90 -17.10 -5.08 12.19
CA ALA A 90 -16.63 -4.40 13.39
C ALA A 90 -17.38 -3.11 13.68
N SER A 91 -17.70 -2.31 12.65
CA SER A 91 -18.19 -0.95 12.86
C SER A 91 -18.96 -0.39 11.66
N ALA A 92 -20.08 0.26 11.92
CA ALA A 92 -20.82 1.06 10.93
C ALA A 92 -20.36 2.54 10.91
N HIS A 93 -19.30 2.89 11.64
CA HIS A 93 -18.79 4.25 11.68
C HIS A 93 -18.15 4.63 10.34
N MET A 94 -18.41 5.87 9.91
CA MET A 94 -17.89 6.43 8.64
C MET A 94 -16.36 6.30 8.52
N ASN A 95 -15.61 6.35 9.62
CA ASN A 95 -14.14 6.22 9.58
C ASN A 95 -13.69 4.84 9.08
N PHE A 96 -14.43 3.76 9.37
CA PHE A 96 -14.10 2.41 8.89
C PHE A 96 -14.40 2.29 7.39
N GLU A 97 -15.54 2.81 6.95
CA GLU A 97 -15.89 2.88 5.52
C GLU A 97 -14.84 3.68 4.72
N GLN A 98 -14.46 4.87 5.20
CA GLN A 98 -13.44 5.68 4.55
C GLN A 98 -12.06 5.02 4.59
N SER A 99 -11.75 4.25 5.65
CA SER A 99 -10.51 3.49 5.73
C SER A 99 -10.44 2.39 4.69
N VAL A 100 -11.55 1.68 4.44
CA VAL A 100 -11.66 0.67 3.37
C VAL A 100 -11.44 1.31 2.00
N ILE A 101 -12.18 2.38 1.69
CA ILE A 101 -12.03 3.12 0.42
C ILE A 101 -10.59 3.59 0.24
N SER A 102 -9.99 4.16 1.29
CA SER A 102 -8.63 4.69 1.24
C SER A 102 -7.59 3.61 0.97
N ILE A 103 -7.71 2.43 1.58
CA ILE A 103 -6.71 1.37 1.41
C ILE A 103 -6.88 0.63 0.08
N GLU A 104 -8.11 0.47 -0.41
CA GLU A 104 -8.40 -0.02 -1.77
C GLU A 104 -7.74 0.88 -2.80
N ALA A 105 -7.96 2.20 -2.72
CA ALA A 105 -7.33 3.17 -3.61
C ALA A 105 -5.79 3.11 -3.56
N CYS A 106 -5.20 2.87 -2.38
CA CYS A 106 -3.75 2.69 -2.27
C CYS A 106 -3.27 1.44 -3.02
N VAL A 107 -3.99 0.33 -2.93
CA VAL A 107 -3.62 -0.92 -3.64
C VAL A 107 -3.75 -0.73 -5.15
N GLU A 108 -4.86 -0.17 -5.62
CA GLU A 108 -5.10 0.10 -7.05
C GLU A 108 -3.99 0.99 -7.64
N GLU A 109 -3.64 2.06 -6.93
CA GLU A 109 -2.58 2.97 -7.36
C GLU A 109 -1.20 2.28 -7.37
N LEU A 110 -0.88 1.44 -6.37
CA LEU A 110 0.37 0.68 -6.37
C LEU A 110 0.44 -0.34 -7.52
N GLU A 111 -0.68 -0.98 -7.87
CA GLU A 111 -0.76 -1.89 -9.02
C GLU A 111 -0.60 -1.13 -10.35
N TYR A 112 -1.21 0.04 -10.47
CA TYR A 112 -1.02 0.94 -11.61
C TYR A 112 0.44 1.40 -11.75
N LEU A 113 1.08 1.78 -10.64
CA LEU A 113 2.49 2.20 -10.65
C LEU A 113 3.43 1.05 -11.03
N LEU A 114 3.14 -0.18 -10.58
CA LEU A 114 3.87 -1.37 -10.98
C LEU A 114 3.75 -1.68 -12.47
N SER A 115 2.55 -1.49 -13.05
CA SER A 115 2.35 -1.70 -14.48
C SER A 115 3.13 -0.66 -15.28
N LEU A 116 3.02 0.63 -14.91
CA LEU A 116 3.75 1.72 -15.54
C LEU A 116 5.26 1.50 -15.51
N ALA A 117 5.82 1.10 -14.37
CA ALA A 117 7.26 0.89 -14.23
C ALA A 117 7.83 -0.24 -15.09
N SER A 118 6.99 -1.16 -15.58
CA SER A 118 7.44 -2.28 -16.40
C SER A 118 7.94 -1.84 -17.78
N ASP A 119 7.50 -0.66 -18.23
CA ASP A 119 7.87 -0.07 -19.53
C ASP A 119 8.91 1.06 -19.40
N LEU A 120 9.32 1.41 -18.18
CA LEU A 120 10.23 2.52 -17.92
C LEU A 120 11.70 2.07 -17.84
N PRO A 121 12.64 2.89 -18.34
CA PRO A 121 14.06 2.58 -18.29
C PRO A 121 14.53 2.40 -16.86
N THR A 122 15.46 1.47 -16.66
CA THR A 122 16.09 1.31 -15.35
C THR A 122 17.07 2.47 -15.11
N PRO A 123 17.38 2.83 -13.86
CA PRO A 123 18.33 3.91 -13.57
C PRO A 123 19.71 3.72 -14.22
N THR A 124 20.10 2.47 -14.53
CA THR A 124 21.35 2.12 -15.18
C THR A 124 21.38 2.44 -16.69
N ASP A 125 20.21 2.56 -17.33
CA ASP A 125 20.09 2.78 -18.78
C ASP A 125 20.26 4.27 -19.19
N ALA A 126 20.35 5.17 -18.20
CA ALA A 126 20.46 6.63 -18.41
C ALA A 126 21.91 7.16 -18.39
N SER A 127 22.91 6.27 -18.48
CA SER A 127 24.35 6.60 -18.48
C SER A 127 24.96 6.56 -19.87
#